data_AF-A0AAV0XN37-F1
#
_entry.id   AF-A0AAV0XN37-F1
#
_cell.length_a   1.000
_cell.length_b   1.000
_cell.length_c   1.000
_cell.angle_alpha   90.00
_cell.angle_beta   90.00
_cell.angle_gamma   90.00
#
_symmetry.space_group_name_H-M   'P 1'
#
loop_
_entity.id
_entity.type
_entity.pdbx_description
1 polymer ?
#
loop_
_entity_poly.entity_id
_entity_poly.type
_entity_poly.pdbx_seq_one_letter_code
_entity_poly.pdbx_strand_id
1 'polypeptide(L)'
;MEADIIVEGFKQSLHMHNVIYSQLIGDGDSSIMKRLRLEKPYGTNVVIKKVECTNHLLRNYINRLRDICGKRKNDKEDVIRGCYRKVVHDRLLRLRYAVTEAIKYRRLEQTDRTYEATLTLLKADITNGPNHVFGDHTKCQSYFCEGQKKGM
;
A
#
# COMPACT_ATOMS: atom_id res chain seq x y z
N MET A 1 13.35 10.35 -20.91
CA MET A 1 12.18 10.64 -21.76
C MET A 1 10.96 10.94 -20.89
N GLU A 2 10.44 9.98 -20.11
CA GLU A 2 9.30 10.24 -19.21
C GLU A 2 9.63 11.22 -18.07
N ALA A 3 10.73 10.98 -17.35
CA ALA A 3 11.12 11.84 -16.23
C ALA A 3 11.43 13.29 -16.68
N ASP A 4 11.92 13.48 -17.90
CA ASP A 4 12.15 14.80 -18.51
C ASP A 4 10.83 15.54 -18.71
N ILE A 5 9.84 14.85 -19.30
CA ILE A 5 8.51 15.42 -19.57
C ILE A 5 7.83 15.84 -18.26
N ILE A 6 7.91 14.99 -17.23
CA ILE A 6 7.31 15.31 -15.93
C ILE A 6 8.02 16.52 -15.30
N VAL A 7 9.36 16.53 -15.27
CA VAL A 7 10.12 17.68 -14.74
C VAL A 7 9.79 18.96 -15.49
N GLU A 8 9.68 18.91 -16.82
CA GLU A 8 9.32 20.06 -17.63
C GLU A 8 7.89 20.55 -17.30
N GLY A 9 6.93 19.62 -17.16
CA GLY A 9 5.58 19.96 -16.71
C GLY A 9 5.55 20.68 -15.35
N PHE A 10 6.42 20.29 -14.41
CA PHE A 10 6.57 20.99 -13.15
C PHE A 10 7.16 22.40 -13.33
N LYS A 11 8.21 22.57 -14.14
CA LYS A 11 8.81 23.87 -14.44
C LYS A 11 7.81 24.85 -15.07
N GLN A 12 7.02 24.35 -16.03
CA GLN A 12 6.09 25.17 -16.78
C GLN A 12 4.80 25.49 -16.03
N SER A 13 4.42 24.69 -15.02
CA SER A 13 3.15 24.86 -14.29
C SER A 13 2.92 26.26 -13.71
N LEU A 14 3.97 26.92 -13.20
CA LEU A 14 3.86 28.27 -12.67
C LEU A 14 3.62 29.30 -13.77
N HIS A 15 4.35 29.20 -14.88
CA HIS A 15 4.21 30.13 -16.00
C HIS A 15 2.89 29.93 -16.77
N MET A 16 2.51 28.68 -17.04
CA MET A 16 1.33 28.36 -17.85
C MET A 16 0.02 28.46 -17.07
N HIS A 17 0.05 28.14 -15.77
CA HIS A 17 -1.17 27.94 -14.98
C HIS A 17 -1.16 28.67 -13.64
N ASN A 18 -0.05 29.32 -13.26
CA ASN A 18 0.13 29.99 -11.97
C ASN A 18 -0.13 29.07 -10.76
N VAL A 19 0.31 27.81 -10.86
CA VAL A 19 0.16 26.80 -9.80
C VAL A 19 1.49 26.15 -9.43
N ILE A 20 1.57 25.67 -8.19
CA ILE A 20 2.71 24.91 -7.66
C ILE A 20 2.27 23.48 -7.37
N TYR A 21 2.94 22.50 -7.97
CA TYR A 21 2.75 21.09 -7.66
C TYR A 21 3.62 20.68 -6.48
N SER A 22 3.04 20.67 -5.28
CA SER A 22 3.75 20.31 -4.05
C SER A 22 3.90 18.79 -3.84
N GLN A 23 3.18 17.98 -4.61
CA GLN A 23 3.14 16.53 -4.47
C GLN A 23 3.22 15.83 -5.83
N LEU A 24 3.93 14.70 -5.86
CA LEU A 24 3.97 13.77 -6.98
C LEU A 24 3.39 12.42 -6.52
N ILE A 25 2.38 11.92 -7.22
CA ILE A 25 1.86 10.56 -7.02
C ILE A 25 2.67 9.61 -7.89
N GLY A 26 3.45 8.72 -7.26
CA GLY A 26 4.31 7.77 -7.95
C GLY A 26 3.86 6.31 -7.78
N ASP A 27 4.45 5.41 -8.56
CA ASP A 27 4.18 3.96 -8.56
C ASP A 27 5.24 3.14 -7.79
N GLY A 28 6.27 3.80 -7.28
CA GLY A 28 7.45 3.21 -6.66
C GLY A 28 8.76 3.60 -7.37
N ASP A 29 8.71 4.14 -8.59
CA ASP A 29 9.92 4.64 -9.26
C ASP A 29 10.48 5.88 -8.54
N SER A 30 11.79 5.88 -8.34
CA SER A 30 12.54 6.96 -7.67
C SER A 30 13.27 7.86 -8.67
N SER A 31 13.33 7.48 -9.95
CA SER A 31 14.06 8.19 -10.99
C SER A 31 13.55 9.64 -11.17
N ILE A 32 12.23 9.84 -11.18
CA ILE A 32 11.57 11.14 -11.33
C ILE A 32 11.86 12.04 -10.12
N MET A 33 11.71 11.51 -8.90
CA MET A 33 11.96 12.28 -7.67
C MET A 33 13.41 12.75 -7.55
N LYS A 34 14.37 11.93 -7.99
CA LYS A 34 15.78 12.33 -8.03
C LYS A 34 15.97 13.58 -8.89
N ARG A 35 15.34 13.62 -10.06
CA ARG A 35 15.44 14.77 -10.97
C ARG A 35 14.73 16.00 -10.45
N LEU A 36 13.52 15.87 -9.92
CA LEU A 36 12.79 17.00 -9.33
C LEU A 36 13.57 17.67 -8.19
N ARG A 37 14.31 16.88 -7.39
CA ARG A 37 15.19 17.40 -6.33
C ARG A 37 16.41 18.16 -6.85
N LEU A 38 16.96 17.75 -7.98
CA LEU A 38 18.11 18.41 -8.62
C LEU A 38 17.66 19.71 -9.29
N GLU A 39 16.56 19.66 -10.03
CA GLU A 39 16.07 20.74 -10.88
C GLU A 39 15.36 21.85 -10.10
N LYS A 40 14.80 21.53 -8.93
CA LYS A 40 14.13 22.49 -8.01
C LYS A 40 13.22 23.47 -8.78
N PRO A 41 12.17 22.98 -9.46
CA PRO A 41 11.36 23.78 -10.39
C PRO A 41 10.69 25.02 -9.76
N TYR A 42 10.58 25.05 -8.44
CA TYR A 42 9.98 26.15 -7.68
C TYR A 42 10.97 26.79 -6.68
N GLY A 43 12.27 26.64 -6.91
CA GLY A 43 13.33 27.13 -6.02
C GLY A 43 13.56 26.24 -4.79
N THR A 44 14.36 26.74 -3.84
CA THR A 44 14.81 25.97 -2.66
C THR A 44 13.77 25.87 -1.55
N ASN A 45 12.77 26.74 -1.56
CA ASN A 45 11.80 26.84 -0.47
C ASN A 45 10.64 25.85 -0.60
N VAL A 46 10.47 25.26 -1.78
CA VAL A 46 9.39 24.32 -2.07
C VAL A 46 9.99 22.94 -2.32
N VAL A 47 9.78 22.04 -1.37
CA VAL A 47 10.19 20.63 -1.50
C VAL A 47 8.99 19.81 -1.96
N ILE A 48 9.09 19.26 -3.16
CA ILE A 48 8.08 18.36 -3.72
C ILE A 48 8.11 17.05 -2.93
N LYS A 49 6.94 16.63 -2.43
CA LYS A 49 6.78 15.38 -1.68
C LYS A 49 6.32 14.26 -2.62
N LYS A 50 6.90 13.08 -2.47
CA LYS A 50 6.39 11.87 -3.15
C LYS A 50 5.29 11.25 -2.29
N VAL A 51 4.18 10.90 -2.91
CA VAL A 51 3.12 10.07 -2.34
C VAL A 51 3.01 8.81 -3.20
N GLU A 52 3.02 7.64 -2.58
CA GLU A 52 2.89 6.39 -3.34
C GLU A 52 1.43 6.11 -3.69
N CYS A 53 1.20 5.64 -4.91
CA CYS A 53 -0.12 5.31 -5.42
C CYS A 53 -0.65 4.04 -4.73
N THR A 54 -1.76 4.16 -4.02
CA THR A 54 -2.41 3.03 -3.34
C THR A 54 -2.74 1.88 -4.30
N ASN A 55 -3.16 2.17 -5.53
CA ASN A 55 -3.44 1.13 -6.53
C ASN A 55 -2.19 0.33 -6.90
N HIS A 56 -1.04 1.00 -7.03
CA HIS A 56 0.24 0.34 -7.27
C HIS A 56 0.68 -0.47 -6.06
N LEU A 57 0.55 0.07 -4.84
CA LEU A 57 0.86 -0.68 -3.62
C LEU A 57 0.02 -1.96 -3.50
N LEU A 58 -1.29 -1.88 -3.73
CA LEU A 58 -2.18 -3.05 -3.68
C LEU A 58 -1.88 -4.06 -4.80
N ARG A 59 -1.52 -3.60 -6.00
CA ARG A 59 -1.07 -4.47 -7.10
C ARG A 59 0.23 -5.18 -6.74
N ASN A 60 1.21 -4.45 -6.21
CA ASN A 60 2.49 -5.00 -5.78
C ASN A 60 2.30 -6.04 -4.68
N TYR A 61 1.45 -5.76 -3.68
CA TYR A 61 1.10 -6.70 -2.63
C TYR A 61 0.55 -8.02 -3.19
N ILE A 62 -0.42 -7.97 -4.10
CA ILE A 62 -1.00 -9.19 -4.69
C ILE A 62 -0.02 -9.91 -5.60
N ASN A 63 0.80 -9.20 -6.38
CA ASN A 63 1.80 -9.84 -7.22
C ASN A 63 2.82 -10.61 -6.39
N ARG A 64 3.30 -10.04 -5.27
CA ARG A 64 4.21 -10.76 -4.37
C ARG A 64 3.58 -12.01 -3.76
N LEU A 65 2.30 -11.94 -3.39
CA LEU A 65 1.59 -13.13 -2.91
C LEU A 65 1.43 -14.20 -3.99
N ARG A 66 1.15 -13.81 -5.24
CA ARG A 66 1.12 -14.74 -6.39
C ARG A 66 2.48 -15.39 -6.62
N ASP A 67 3.56 -14.63 -6.54
CA ASP A 67 4.93 -15.15 -6.67
C ASP A 67 5.17 -16.23 -5.62
N ILE A 68 4.78 -15.99 -4.36
CA ILE A 68 4.89 -16.96 -3.26
C ILE A 68 4.09 -18.23 -3.55
N CYS A 69 2.88 -18.11 -4.12
CA CYS A 69 2.07 -19.28 -4.50
C CYS A 69 2.72 -20.11 -5.62
N GLY A 70 3.51 -19.47 -6.48
CA GLY A 70 4.25 -20.11 -7.57
C GLY A 70 5.54 -20.81 -7.13
N LYS A 71 6.17 -20.35 -6.03
CA LYS A 71 7.43 -20.92 -5.53
C LYS A 71 7.23 -22.32 -4.95
N ARG A 72 7.92 -23.32 -5.51
CA ARG A 72 7.89 -24.72 -5.01
C ARG A 72 8.79 -24.96 -3.81
N LYS A 73 9.76 -24.08 -3.59
CA LYS A 73 10.72 -24.15 -2.49
C LYS A 73 10.78 -22.83 -1.73
N ASN A 74 11.09 -22.88 -0.45
CA ASN A 74 11.40 -21.69 0.34
C ASN A 74 12.88 -21.29 0.14
N ASP A 75 13.30 -20.20 0.79
CA ASP A 75 14.69 -19.70 0.70
C ASP A 75 15.73 -20.64 1.35
N LYS A 76 15.27 -21.69 2.06
CA LYS A 76 16.10 -22.75 2.65
C LYS A 76 16.12 -24.03 1.80
N GLU A 77 15.59 -23.97 0.57
CA GLU A 77 15.44 -25.10 -0.36
C GLU A 77 14.44 -26.19 0.07
N ASP A 78 13.66 -25.98 1.14
CA ASP A 78 12.63 -26.93 1.56
C ASP A 78 11.43 -26.91 0.60
N VAL A 79 10.90 -28.08 0.28
CA VAL A 79 9.72 -28.21 -0.60
C VAL A 79 8.45 -27.72 0.10
N ILE A 80 7.76 -26.77 -0.52
CA ILE A 80 6.48 -26.25 -0.06
C ILE A 80 5.35 -27.07 -0.68
N ARG A 81 4.58 -27.74 0.18
CA ARG A 81 3.41 -28.53 -0.23
C ARG A 81 2.43 -27.70 -1.06
N GLY A 82 1.91 -28.30 -2.13
CA GLY A 82 0.98 -27.63 -3.04
C GLY A 82 -0.32 -27.17 -2.38
N CYS A 83 -0.78 -27.85 -1.34
CA CYS A 83 -1.97 -27.45 -0.58
C CYS A 83 -1.82 -26.06 0.04
N TYR A 84 -0.68 -25.74 0.65
CA TYR A 84 -0.44 -24.43 1.26
C TYR A 84 -0.42 -23.32 0.21
N ARG A 85 0.23 -23.57 -0.93
CA ARG A 85 0.28 -22.62 -2.05
C ARG A 85 -1.11 -22.35 -2.64
N LYS A 86 -1.92 -23.40 -2.78
CA LYS A 86 -3.31 -23.31 -3.25
C LYS A 86 -4.18 -22.50 -2.28
N VAL A 87 -4.07 -22.76 -0.98
CA VAL A 87 -4.84 -22.05 0.06
C VAL A 87 -4.57 -20.54 0.03
N VAL A 88 -3.32 -20.11 -0.14
CA VAL A 88 -2.98 -18.69 -0.28
C VAL A 88 -3.53 -18.12 -1.61
N HIS A 89 -3.35 -18.85 -2.71
CA HIS A 89 -3.82 -18.43 -4.03
C HIS A 89 -5.33 -18.19 -4.05
N ASP A 90 -6.11 -19.10 -3.46
CA ASP A 90 -7.57 -19.04 -3.40
C ASP A 90 -8.11 -17.93 -2.48
N ARG A 91 -7.21 -17.23 -1.76
CA ARG A 91 -7.55 -16.17 -0.80
C ARG A 91 -6.93 -14.81 -1.14
N LEU A 92 -6.21 -14.67 -2.26
CA LEU A 92 -5.55 -13.42 -2.67
C LEU A 92 -6.49 -12.20 -2.63
N LEU A 93 -7.70 -12.33 -3.19
CA LEU A 93 -8.66 -11.22 -3.19
C LEU A 93 -9.14 -10.86 -1.79
N ARG A 94 -9.32 -11.86 -0.90
CA ARG A 94 -9.68 -11.62 0.51
C ARG A 94 -8.55 -10.92 1.27
N LEU A 95 -7.30 -11.28 1.00
CA LEU A 95 -6.12 -10.61 1.56
C LEU A 95 -6.05 -9.14 1.12
N ARG A 96 -6.30 -8.84 -0.17
CA ARG A 96 -6.41 -7.45 -0.64
C ARG A 96 -7.56 -6.70 0.04
N TYR A 97 -8.71 -7.35 0.13
CA TYR A 97 -9.91 -6.77 0.71
C TYR A 97 -9.71 -6.39 2.19
N ALA A 98 -9.02 -7.23 2.96
CA ALA A 98 -8.66 -6.95 4.35
C ALA A 98 -7.91 -5.61 4.49
N VAL A 99 -6.94 -5.35 3.60
CA VAL A 99 -6.19 -4.09 3.58
C VAL A 99 -7.08 -2.91 3.21
N THR A 100 -7.92 -3.05 2.17
CA THR A 100 -8.75 -1.93 1.70
C THR A 100 -9.84 -1.55 2.71
N GLU A 101 -10.45 -2.53 3.38
CA GLU A 101 -11.45 -2.25 4.42
C GLU A 101 -10.83 -1.62 5.67
N ALA A 102 -9.62 -2.05 6.07
CA ALA A 102 -8.90 -1.40 7.15
C ALA A 102 -8.61 0.08 6.83
N ILE A 103 -8.12 0.37 5.62
CA ILE A 103 -7.87 1.75 5.17
C ILE A 103 -9.17 2.55 5.15
N LYS A 104 -10.25 2.00 4.59
CA LYS A 104 -11.55 2.66 4.49
C LYS A 104 -12.09 3.01 5.87
N TYR A 105 -12.07 2.06 6.80
CA TYR A 105 -12.52 2.28 8.16
C TYR A 105 -11.71 3.39 8.84
N ARG A 106 -10.37 3.26 8.88
CA ARG A 106 -9.50 4.23 9.56
C ARG A 106 -9.59 5.65 8.99
N ARG A 107 -9.90 5.78 7.71
CA ARG A 107 -10.12 7.08 7.05
C ARG A 107 -11.46 7.72 7.44
N LEU A 108 -12.50 6.90 7.61
CA LEU A 108 -13.86 7.37 7.91
C LEU A 108 -14.13 7.48 9.41
N GLU A 109 -13.27 6.88 10.24
CA GLU A 109 -13.35 6.91 11.68
C GLU A 109 -13.21 8.36 12.19
N GLN A 110 -14.28 8.92 12.74
CA GLN A 110 -14.24 10.23 13.38
C GLN A 110 -13.77 10.06 14.82
N THR A 111 -12.48 10.33 15.07
CA THR A 111 -11.90 10.28 16.41
C THR A 111 -10.91 11.41 16.62
N ASP A 112 -10.77 11.88 17.86
CA ASP A 112 -9.75 12.86 18.26
C ASP A 112 -8.32 12.28 18.34
N ARG A 113 -8.09 11.12 17.72
CA ARG A 113 -6.79 10.46 17.73
C ARG A 113 -5.81 11.22 16.84
N THR A 114 -4.55 11.22 17.28
CA THR A 114 -3.46 11.74 16.46
C THR A 114 -3.27 10.90 15.20
N TYR A 115 -2.61 11.49 14.21
CA TYR A 115 -2.25 10.80 12.97
C TYR A 115 -1.38 9.56 13.26
N GLU A 116 -0.42 9.66 14.19
CA GLU A 116 0.49 8.58 14.57
C GLU A 116 -0.24 7.42 15.25
N ALA A 117 -1.23 7.72 16.10
CA ALA A 117 -2.05 6.70 16.74
C ALA A 117 -2.89 5.94 15.69
N THR A 118 -3.48 6.67 14.74
CA THR A 118 -4.25 6.10 13.63
C THR A 118 -3.39 5.23 12.73
N LEU A 119 -2.15 5.66 12.45
CA LEU A 119 -1.18 4.89 11.67
C LEU A 119 -0.79 3.58 12.36
N THR A 120 -0.56 3.63 13.67
CA THR A 120 -0.24 2.44 14.48
C THR A 120 -1.37 1.41 14.43
N LEU A 121 -2.61 1.87 14.54
CA LEU A 121 -3.80 1.03 14.44
C LEU A 121 -3.97 0.44 13.05
N LEU A 122 -3.85 1.25 12.00
CA LEU A 122 -3.90 0.76 10.61
C LEU A 122 -2.83 -0.30 10.35
N LYS A 123 -1.61 -0.10 10.86
CA LYS A 123 -0.53 -1.09 10.76
C LYS A 123 -0.91 -2.39 11.45
N ALA A 124 -1.50 -2.33 12.64
CA ALA A 124 -1.99 -3.52 13.34
C ALA A 124 -3.06 -4.26 12.55
N ASP A 125 -4.03 -3.55 11.97
CA ASP A 125 -5.10 -4.14 11.15
C ASP A 125 -4.53 -4.84 9.91
N ILE A 126 -3.64 -4.18 9.17
CA ILE A 126 -2.99 -4.75 7.97
C ILE A 126 -2.16 -5.98 8.33
N THR A 127 -1.42 -5.92 9.45
CA THR A 127 -0.59 -7.04 9.92
C THR A 127 -1.44 -8.25 10.34
N ASN A 128 -2.62 -8.00 10.92
CA ASN A 128 -3.55 -9.05 11.32
C ASN A 128 -4.43 -9.58 10.19
N GLY A 129 -4.55 -8.85 9.07
CA GLY A 129 -5.36 -9.25 7.91
C GLY A 129 -5.19 -10.70 7.47
N PRO A 130 -3.96 -11.23 7.32
CA PRO A 130 -3.73 -12.65 7.00
C PRO A 130 -4.31 -13.62 8.03
N ASN A 131 -4.11 -13.38 9.33
CA ASN A 131 -4.64 -14.23 10.39
C ASN A 131 -6.16 -14.33 10.29
N HIS A 132 -6.82 -13.18 10.13
CA HIS A 132 -8.28 -13.14 9.93
C HIS A 132 -8.70 -13.96 8.70
N VAL A 133 -8.02 -13.78 7.56
CA VAL A 133 -8.37 -14.47 6.31
C VAL A 133 -8.21 -15.99 6.43
N PHE A 134 -7.26 -16.45 7.24
CA PHE A 134 -6.99 -17.87 7.50
C PHE A 134 -7.68 -18.42 8.76
N GLY A 135 -8.55 -17.64 9.41
CA GLY A 135 -9.45 -18.11 10.47
C GLY A 135 -8.99 -17.88 11.91
N ASP A 136 -7.84 -17.23 12.12
CA ASP A 136 -7.44 -16.75 13.45
C ASP A 136 -8.03 -15.36 13.70
N HIS A 137 -9.03 -15.33 14.58
CA HIS A 137 -9.78 -14.14 14.94
C HIS A 137 -9.37 -13.51 16.28
N THR A 138 -8.34 -14.04 16.95
CA THR A 138 -7.95 -13.64 18.32
C THR A 138 -7.56 -12.16 18.45
N LYS A 139 -7.02 -11.57 17.37
CA LYS A 139 -6.57 -10.18 17.33
C LYS A 139 -7.42 -9.30 16.41
N CYS A 140 -8.59 -9.80 15.98
CA CYS A 140 -9.48 -8.98 15.15
C CYS A 140 -10.14 -7.89 15.99
N GLN A 141 -10.24 -6.70 15.39
CA GLN A 141 -11.06 -5.63 15.92
C GLN A 141 -12.54 -5.89 15.60
N SER A 142 -13.44 -5.45 16.48
CA SER A 142 -14.88 -5.71 16.37
C SER A 142 -15.50 -5.12 15.09
N TYR A 143 -15.00 -3.99 14.60
CA TYR A 143 -15.48 -3.39 13.35
C TYR A 143 -15.17 -4.26 12.12
N PHE A 144 -14.15 -5.12 12.22
CA PHE A 144 -13.60 -5.89 11.11
C PHE A 144 -14.07 -7.35 11.13
N CYS A 145 -14.42 -7.87 12.30
CA CYS A 145 -14.80 -9.25 12.49
C CYS A 145 -15.73 -9.39 13.70
N GLU A 146 -16.82 -10.13 13.52
CA GLU A 146 -17.77 -10.49 14.58
C GLU A 146 -17.29 -11.69 15.43
N GLY A 147 -16.05 -12.16 15.23
CA GLY A 147 -15.47 -13.32 15.90
C GLY A 147 -15.72 -14.65 15.18
N GLN A 148 -15.42 -15.77 15.87
CA GLN A 148 -15.68 -17.11 15.33
C GLN A 148 -17.19 -17.32 15.17
N LYS A 149 -17.63 -17.62 13.94
CA LYS A 149 -19.00 -18.08 13.69
C LYS A 149 -19.17 -19.44 14.37
N LYS A 150 -20.07 -19.53 15.35
CA LYS A 150 -20.47 -20.82 15.94
C LYS A 150 -21.09 -21.69 14.83
N GLY A 151 -20.43 -22.78 14.43
CA GLY A 151 -21.01 -23.81 13.57
C GLY A 151 -20.31 -24.13 12.25
N MET A 152 -18.98 -23.99 12.15
CA MET A 152 -18.17 -24.67 11.12
C MET A 152 -17.10 -25.53 11.77
#